data_AF-A0A9D2J9X1-F1
#
_entry.id   AF-A0A9D2J9X1-F1
#
_cell.length_a   1.000
_cell.length_b   1.000
_cell.length_c   1.000
_cell.angle_alpha   90.00
_cell.angle_beta   90.00
_cell.angle_gamma   90.00
#
_symmetry.space_group_name_H-M   'P 1'
#
loop_
_entity.id
_entity.type
_entity.pdbx_description
1 polymer ?
#
loop_
_entity_poly.entity_id
_entity_poly.type
_entity_poly.pdbx_seq_one_letter_code
_entity_poly.pdbx_strand_id
1 'polypeptide(L)'
;MTLGENIQAARKNKGLSQEALAEQVGVSRQALGKWEKDTALPSLDNLRALAAVLDVSVDALLGTTQPDGTPEPTLTLDNLRALLDARDIEKQRRTRLWGGAALGVAVVLVCVLAGVAYQYDRQVQALRQSYAMMQDNFSATQSELSAQIEELQAAVRQGEATVLDWNWQPTGRVVHDLDGSWVPVCVAVTPRTATDGMTGQLVLV
;
A
#
# COMPACT_ATOMS: atom_id res chain seq x y z
N MET A 1 -64.05 -23.42 4.96
CA MET A 1 -64.98 -22.32 4.68
C MET A 1 -64.17 -21.13 4.22
N THR A 2 -64.58 -20.45 3.17
CA THR A 2 -63.95 -19.22 2.69
C THR A 2 -64.39 -18.01 3.52
N LEU A 3 -63.70 -16.87 3.37
CA LEU A 3 -64.09 -15.62 4.01
C LEU A 3 -65.52 -15.20 3.61
N GLY A 4 -65.86 -15.32 2.32
CA GLY A 4 -67.20 -15.01 1.82
C GLY A 4 -68.28 -15.91 2.41
N GLU A 5 -68.01 -17.22 2.52
CA GLU A 5 -68.90 -18.18 3.17
C GLU A 5 -69.10 -17.88 4.66
N ASN A 6 -68.04 -17.52 5.38
CA ASN A 6 -68.09 -17.18 6.81
C ASN A 6 -68.90 -15.90 7.06
N ILE A 7 -68.70 -14.86 6.23
CA ILE A 7 -69.48 -13.62 6.29
C ILE A 7 -70.96 -13.92 6.03
N GLN A 8 -71.25 -14.72 5.01
CA GLN A 8 -72.63 -15.08 4.67
C GLN A 8 -73.29 -15.90 5.79
N ALA A 9 -72.57 -16.86 6.39
CA ALA A 9 -73.06 -17.66 7.50
C ALA A 9 -73.35 -16.80 8.72
N ALA A 10 -72.41 -15.94 9.12
CA ALA A 10 -72.58 -15.01 10.25
C ALA A 10 -73.74 -14.03 10.01
N ARG A 11 -73.90 -13.51 8.80
CA ARG A 11 -75.04 -12.66 8.43
C ARG A 11 -76.38 -13.37 8.58
N LYS A 12 -76.48 -14.61 8.07
CA LYS A 12 -77.70 -15.43 8.18
C LYS A 12 -78.03 -15.77 9.64
N ASN A 13 -77.02 -16.04 10.47
CA ASN A 13 -77.20 -16.29 11.90
C ASN A 13 -77.78 -15.08 12.65
N LYS A 14 -77.46 -13.85 12.20
CA LYS A 14 -78.09 -12.62 12.72
C LYS A 14 -79.41 -12.24 12.05
N GLY A 15 -79.89 -13.01 11.07
CA GLY A 15 -81.12 -12.71 10.35
C GLY A 15 -81.06 -11.45 9.49
N LEU A 16 -79.86 -10.96 9.14
CA LEU A 16 -79.69 -9.72 8.38
C LEU A 16 -79.78 -9.97 6.87
N SER A 17 -80.40 -9.04 6.13
CA SER A 17 -80.28 -9.00 4.66
C SER A 17 -78.91 -8.46 4.23
N GLN A 18 -78.53 -8.66 2.97
CA GLN A 18 -77.28 -8.09 2.44
C GLN A 18 -77.32 -6.55 2.45
N GLU A 19 -78.48 -5.96 2.21
CA GLU A 19 -78.69 -4.52 2.27
C GLU A 19 -78.47 -3.99 3.69
N ALA A 20 -79.07 -4.66 4.68
CA ALA A 20 -78.98 -4.26 6.08
C ALA A 20 -77.54 -4.36 6.62
N LEU A 21 -76.82 -5.43 6.29
CA LEU A 21 -75.41 -5.57 6.69
C LEU A 21 -74.53 -4.52 5.99
N ALA A 22 -74.75 -4.27 4.70
CA ALA A 22 -73.97 -3.29 3.94
C ALA A 22 -74.18 -1.86 4.49
N GLU A 23 -75.41 -1.52 4.86
CA GLU A 23 -75.74 -0.24 5.50
C GLU A 23 -75.05 -0.08 6.86
N GLN A 24 -75.10 -1.11 7.72
CA GLN A 24 -74.47 -1.08 9.04
C GLN A 24 -72.93 -1.01 8.98
N VAL A 25 -72.32 -1.62 7.96
CA VAL A 25 -70.87 -1.58 7.72
C VAL A 25 -70.45 -0.30 6.99
N GLY A 26 -71.38 0.42 6.38
CA GLY A 26 -71.12 1.66 5.63
C GLY A 26 -70.56 1.43 4.22
N VAL A 27 -70.95 0.34 3.56
CA VAL A 27 -70.48 -0.03 2.22
C VAL A 27 -71.64 -0.31 1.26
N SER A 28 -71.36 -0.37 -0.05
CA SER A 28 -72.41 -0.68 -1.03
C SER A 28 -72.81 -2.16 -0.96
N ARG A 29 -74.09 -2.46 -1.19
CA ARG A 29 -74.59 -3.83 -1.31
C ARG A 29 -73.78 -4.66 -2.32
N GLN A 30 -73.34 -4.02 -3.42
CA GLN A 30 -72.51 -4.65 -4.44
C GLN A 30 -71.13 -5.06 -3.90
N ALA A 31 -70.51 -4.25 -3.03
CA ALA A 31 -69.24 -4.59 -2.40
C ALA A 31 -69.40 -5.80 -1.47
N LEU A 32 -70.42 -5.80 -0.60
CA LEU A 32 -70.71 -6.93 0.27
C LEU A 32 -71.00 -8.22 -0.53
N GLY A 33 -71.76 -8.11 -1.62
CA GLY A 33 -72.05 -9.24 -2.49
C GLY A 33 -70.82 -9.80 -3.23
N LYS A 34 -69.81 -8.97 -3.50
CA LYS A 34 -68.51 -9.43 -4.05
C LYS A 34 -67.68 -10.13 -2.97
N TRP A 35 -67.74 -9.68 -1.72
CA TRP A 35 -67.07 -10.33 -0.60
C TRP A 35 -67.69 -11.69 -0.27
N GLU A 36 -69.02 -11.78 -0.20
CA GLU A 36 -69.72 -13.06 0.03
C GLU A 36 -69.51 -14.09 -1.09
N LYS A 37 -69.10 -13.65 -2.29
CA LYS A 37 -68.78 -14.52 -3.44
C LYS A 37 -67.28 -14.72 -3.66
N ASP A 38 -66.45 -14.29 -2.70
CA ASP A 38 -64.98 -14.33 -2.78
C ASP A 38 -64.39 -13.68 -4.05
N THR A 39 -65.13 -12.79 -4.70
CA THR A 39 -64.72 -12.10 -5.94
C THR A 39 -63.87 -10.86 -5.63
N ALA A 40 -63.95 -10.35 -4.40
CA ALA A 40 -63.11 -9.28 -3.90
C ALA A 40 -62.85 -9.49 -2.41
N LEU A 41 -61.71 -9.00 -1.91
CA LEU A 41 -61.38 -9.04 -0.49
C LEU A 41 -61.73 -7.71 0.19
N PRO A 42 -62.29 -7.72 1.41
CA PRO A 42 -62.48 -6.51 2.20
C PRO A 42 -61.11 -5.95 2.66
N SER A 43 -61.02 -4.63 2.82
CA SER A 43 -59.89 -4.00 3.51
C SER A 43 -59.90 -4.35 5.00
N LEU A 44 -58.78 -4.14 5.69
CA LEU A 44 -58.67 -4.41 7.13
C LEU A 44 -59.74 -3.67 7.95
N ASP A 45 -60.02 -2.40 7.61
CA ASP A 45 -61.04 -1.60 8.28
C ASP A 45 -62.45 -2.15 8.08
N ASN A 46 -62.78 -2.57 6.85
CA ASN A 46 -64.06 -3.18 6.54
C ASN A 46 -64.22 -4.55 7.21
N LEU A 47 -63.13 -5.30 7.34
CA LEU A 47 -63.13 -6.59 8.02
C LEU A 47 -63.38 -6.41 9.53
N ARG A 48 -62.77 -5.40 10.15
CA ARG A 48 -63.05 -5.04 11.55
C ARG A 48 -64.48 -4.56 11.76
N ALA A 49 -65.02 -3.77 10.83
CA ALA A 49 -66.40 -3.32 10.87
C ALA A 49 -67.39 -4.49 10.71
N LEU A 50 -67.12 -5.42 9.79
CA LEU A 50 -67.88 -6.66 9.64
C LEU A 50 -67.86 -7.49 10.93
N ALA A 51 -66.69 -7.68 11.53
CA ALA A 51 -66.54 -8.40 12.80
C ALA A 51 -67.37 -7.77 13.93
N ALA A 52 -67.34 -6.44 14.06
CA ALA A 52 -68.12 -5.72 15.05
C ALA A 52 -69.64 -5.83 14.83
N VAL A 53 -70.10 -5.66 13.59
CA VAL A 53 -71.53 -5.75 13.24
C VAL A 53 -72.05 -7.18 13.35
N LEU A 54 -71.23 -8.18 13.00
CA LEU A 54 -71.57 -9.59 13.05
C LEU A 54 -71.31 -10.24 14.42
N ASP A 55 -70.75 -9.50 15.38
CA ASP A 55 -70.40 -9.96 16.74
C ASP A 55 -69.60 -11.27 16.73
N VAL A 56 -68.59 -11.30 15.86
CA VAL A 56 -67.64 -12.41 15.70
C VAL A 56 -66.23 -11.86 15.67
N SER A 57 -65.22 -12.67 16.02
CA SER A 57 -63.82 -12.25 15.89
C SER A 57 -63.41 -12.14 14.42
N VAL A 58 -62.42 -11.30 14.15
CA VAL A 58 -61.75 -11.23 12.84
C VAL A 58 -61.21 -12.62 12.45
N ASP A 59 -60.67 -13.35 13.41
CA ASP A 59 -60.18 -14.72 13.20
C ASP A 59 -61.29 -15.70 12.79
N ALA A 60 -62.49 -15.56 13.37
CA ALA A 60 -63.65 -16.37 12.97
C ALA A 60 -64.10 -16.07 11.54
N LEU A 61 -64.05 -14.82 11.11
CA LEU A 61 -64.34 -14.47 9.71
C LEU A 61 -63.28 -15.04 8.75
N LEU A 62 -62.01 -14.98 9.15
CA LEU A 62 -60.88 -15.50 8.35
C LEU A 62 -60.77 -17.03 8.41
N GLY A 63 -61.54 -17.71 9.25
CA GLY A 63 -61.45 -19.15 9.45
C GLY A 63 -60.18 -19.58 10.20
N THR A 64 -59.53 -18.65 10.91
CA THR A 64 -58.36 -18.89 11.76
C THR A 64 -58.73 -19.18 13.21
N THR A 65 -60.02 -19.35 13.54
CA THR A 65 -60.44 -19.90 14.84
C THR A 65 -59.90 -21.31 14.99
N GLN A 66 -58.70 -21.38 15.53
CA GLN A 66 -58.15 -22.55 16.16
C GLN A 66 -59.14 -22.93 17.28
N PRO A 67 -59.73 -24.14 17.26
CA PRO A 67 -60.50 -24.59 18.41
C PRO A 67 -59.58 -24.54 19.62
N ASP A 68 -60.04 -23.87 20.68
CA ASP A 68 -59.41 -23.89 22.00
C ASP A 68 -58.90 -25.31 22.30
N GLY A 69 -57.59 -25.52 22.30
CA GLY A 69 -56.99 -26.83 22.58
C GLY A 69 -55.89 -27.35 21.66
N THR A 70 -55.26 -26.53 20.81
CA THR A 70 -53.90 -26.86 20.35
C THR A 70 -52.92 -26.03 21.14
N PRO A 71 -51.89 -26.64 21.77
CA PRO A 71 -50.95 -25.87 22.56
C PRO A 71 -50.35 -24.84 21.61
N GLU A 72 -50.54 -23.56 21.93
CA GLU A 72 -49.64 -22.53 21.42
C GLU A 72 -48.23 -23.11 21.51
N PRO A 73 -47.38 -22.99 20.47
CA PRO A 73 -45.99 -23.32 20.62
C PRO A 73 -45.47 -22.34 21.68
N THR A 74 -45.57 -22.77 22.92
CA THR A 74 -45.01 -22.12 24.07
C THR A 74 -43.56 -22.04 23.67
N LEU A 75 -43.12 -20.81 23.38
CA LEU A 75 -41.71 -20.43 23.32
C LEU A 75 -41.16 -20.71 24.72
N THR A 76 -41.01 -21.99 25.04
CA THR A 76 -40.32 -22.43 26.23
C THR A 76 -38.89 -21.96 26.07
N LEU A 77 -38.31 -21.50 27.18
CA LEU A 77 -36.92 -21.08 27.23
C LEU A 77 -35.99 -22.14 26.64
N ASP A 78 -36.37 -23.42 26.74
CA ASP A 78 -35.64 -24.56 26.17
C ASP A 78 -35.69 -24.59 24.62
N ASN A 79 -36.85 -24.31 24.01
CA ASN A 79 -36.96 -24.21 22.56
C ASN A 79 -36.18 -23.00 22.03
N LEU A 80 -36.19 -21.88 22.76
CA LEU A 80 -35.40 -20.70 22.41
C LEU A 80 -33.89 -20.95 22.59
N ARG A 81 -33.49 -21.66 23.65
CA ARG A 81 -32.10 -22.09 23.87
C ARG A 81 -31.63 -23.02 22.75
N ALA A 82 -32.44 -24.00 22.37
CA ALA A 82 -32.14 -24.89 21.27
C ALA A 82 -31.96 -24.14 19.94
N LEU A 83 -32.78 -23.11 19.68
CA LEU A 83 -32.64 -22.26 18.49
C LEU A 83 -31.40 -21.36 18.53
N LEU A 84 -31.03 -20.84 19.71
CA LEU A 84 -29.81 -20.06 19.90
C LEU A 84 -28.56 -20.93 19.75
N ASP A 85 -28.54 -22.11 20.39
CA ASP A 85 -27.45 -23.07 20.29
C ASP A 85 -27.28 -23.55 18.84
N ALA A 86 -28.38 -23.81 18.12
CA ALA A 86 -28.32 -24.14 16.70
C ALA A 86 -27.69 -23.01 15.86
N ARG A 87 -27.99 -21.75 16.18
CA ARG A 87 -27.38 -20.59 15.52
C ARG A 87 -25.90 -20.40 15.86
N ASP A 88 -25.52 -20.67 17.10
CA ASP A 88 -24.16 -20.52 17.57
C ASP A 88 -23.23 -21.59 16.96
N ILE A 89 -23.73 -22.81 16.75
CA ILE A 89 -23.03 -23.87 16.02
C ILE A 89 -22.69 -23.43 14.58
N GLU A 90 -23.64 -22.75 13.91
CA GLU A 90 -23.44 -22.29 12.53
C GLU A 90 -22.43 -21.14 12.44
N LYS A 91 -22.46 -20.23 13.41
CA LYS A 91 -21.51 -19.10 13.50
C LYS A 91 -20.10 -19.59 13.83
N GLN A 92 -19.97 -20.57 14.72
CA GLN A 92 -18.68 -21.09 15.18
C GLN A 92 -17.92 -21.86 14.10
N ARG A 93 -18.62 -22.53 13.16
CA ARG A 93 -17.97 -23.16 12.00
C ARG A 93 -17.33 -22.14 11.07
N ARG A 94 -18.03 -21.04 10.78
CA ARG A 94 -17.47 -19.96 9.95
C ARG A 94 -16.28 -19.30 10.62
N THR A 95 -16.36 -18.95 11.91
CA THR A 95 -15.23 -18.28 12.58
C THR A 95 -13.97 -19.15 12.66
N ARG A 96 -14.09 -20.47 12.85
CA ARG A 96 -12.93 -21.38 12.84
C ARG A 96 -12.28 -21.51 11.46
N LEU A 97 -13.07 -21.58 10.40
CA LEU A 97 -12.54 -21.62 9.02
C LEU A 97 -11.82 -20.32 8.65
N TRP A 98 -12.42 -19.17 8.98
CA TRP A 98 -11.81 -17.87 8.74
C TRP A 98 -10.58 -17.63 9.64
N GLY A 99 -10.56 -18.17 10.86
CA GLY A 99 -9.40 -18.12 11.75
C GLY A 99 -8.18 -18.86 11.18
N GLY A 100 -8.37 -20.06 10.61
CA GLY A 100 -7.31 -20.80 9.93
C GLY A 100 -6.79 -20.09 8.68
N ALA A 101 -7.70 -19.53 7.87
CA ALA A 101 -7.32 -18.75 6.69
C ALA A 101 -6.54 -17.47 7.07
N ALA A 102 -6.97 -16.75 8.10
CA ALA A 102 -6.28 -15.55 8.59
C ALA A 102 -4.87 -15.87 9.11
N LEU A 103 -4.71 -17.00 9.82
CA LEU A 103 -3.40 -17.46 10.27
C LEU A 103 -2.49 -17.82 9.09
N GLY A 104 -3.02 -18.49 8.06
CA GLY A 104 -2.29 -18.77 6.83
C GLY A 104 -1.79 -17.50 6.13
N VAL A 105 -2.66 -16.49 5.98
CA VAL A 105 -2.28 -15.19 5.41
C VAL A 105 -1.20 -14.49 6.24
N ALA A 106 -1.32 -14.52 7.57
CA ALA A 106 -0.32 -13.93 8.45
C ALA A 106 1.05 -14.60 8.29
N VAL A 107 1.10 -15.94 8.19
CA VAL A 107 2.35 -16.68 7.95
C VAL A 107 2.97 -16.31 6.61
N VAL A 108 2.17 -16.25 5.53
CA VAL A 108 2.67 -15.84 4.21
C VAL A 108 3.23 -14.42 4.27
N LEU A 109 2.53 -13.49 4.93
CA LEU A 109 2.97 -12.11 5.05
C LEU A 109 4.30 -12.00 5.83
N VAL A 110 4.46 -12.77 6.91
CA VAL A 110 5.72 -12.86 7.66
C VAL A 110 6.84 -13.44 6.80
N CYS A 111 6.58 -14.49 6.03
CA CYS A 111 7.58 -15.06 5.11
C CYS A 111 8.01 -14.07 4.02
N VAL A 112 7.06 -13.29 3.48
CA VAL A 112 7.37 -12.24 2.49
C VAL A 112 8.23 -11.14 3.12
N LEU A 113 7.87 -10.65 4.31
CA LEU A 113 8.65 -9.64 5.02
C LEU A 113 10.06 -10.12 5.35
N ALA A 114 10.21 -11.37 5.80
CA ALA A 114 11.51 -11.97 6.08
C ALA A 114 12.35 -12.12 4.79
N GLY A 115 11.73 -12.53 3.67
CA GLY A 115 12.39 -12.61 2.38
C GLY A 115 12.89 -11.27 1.87
N VAL A 116 12.07 -10.22 2.01
CA VAL A 116 12.44 -8.84 1.65
C VAL A 116 13.58 -8.34 2.53
N ALA A 117 13.52 -8.56 3.85
CA ALA A 117 14.61 -8.20 4.77
C ALA A 117 15.93 -8.89 4.39
N TYR A 118 15.87 -10.19 4.05
CA TYR A 118 17.05 -10.92 3.59
C TYR A 118 17.63 -10.36 2.28
N GLN A 119 16.78 -9.93 1.34
CA GLN A 119 17.25 -9.27 0.13
C GLN A 119 17.93 -7.92 0.43
N TYR A 120 17.38 -7.13 1.35
CA TYR A 120 17.99 -5.87 1.77
C TYR A 120 19.38 -6.08 2.39
N ASP A 121 19.53 -7.07 3.27
CA ASP A 121 20.84 -7.38 3.86
C ASP A 121 21.88 -7.74 2.80
N ARG A 122 21.49 -8.53 1.78
CA ARG A 122 22.38 -8.83 0.65
C ARG A 122 22.79 -7.58 -0.13
N GLN A 123 21.86 -6.66 -0.38
CA GLN A 123 22.18 -5.41 -1.08
C GLN A 123 23.09 -4.50 -0.26
N VAL A 124 22.84 -4.40 1.05
CA VAL A 124 23.67 -3.59 1.97
C VAL A 124 25.10 -4.14 2.02
N GLN A 125 25.27 -5.46 2.04
CA GLN A 125 26.60 -6.07 2.01
C GLN A 125 27.34 -5.77 0.70
N ALA A 126 26.66 -5.92 -0.44
CA ALA A 126 27.24 -5.58 -1.75
C ALA A 126 27.62 -4.09 -1.84
N LEU A 127 26.78 -3.21 -1.30
CA LEU A 127 27.03 -1.78 -1.28
C LEU A 127 28.21 -1.41 -0.35
N ARG A 128 28.33 -2.06 0.80
CA ARG A 128 29.51 -1.88 1.68
C ARG A 128 30.81 -2.27 0.98
N GLN A 129 30.79 -3.35 0.21
CA GLN A 129 31.95 -3.78 -0.57
C GLN A 129 32.32 -2.76 -1.66
N SER A 130 31.33 -2.19 -2.37
CA SER A 130 31.60 -1.16 -3.38
C SER A 130 32.16 0.12 -2.76
N TYR A 131 31.66 0.52 -1.58
CA TYR A 131 32.24 1.65 -0.82
C TYR A 131 33.69 1.39 -0.41
N ALA A 132 34.02 0.18 0.06
CA ALA A 132 35.40 -0.17 0.40
C ALA A 132 36.33 -0.08 -0.83
N MET A 133 35.91 -0.63 -1.97
CA MET A 133 36.70 -0.54 -3.21
C MET A 133 36.86 0.90 -3.71
N MET A 134 35.81 1.73 -3.60
CA MET A 134 35.90 3.16 -3.96
C MET A 134 36.88 3.91 -3.06
N GLN A 135 36.89 3.60 -1.76
CA GLN A 135 37.82 4.20 -0.81
C GLN A 135 39.27 3.81 -1.13
N ASP A 136 39.50 2.53 -1.43
CA ASP A 136 40.83 2.03 -1.80
C ASP A 136 41.33 2.70 -3.07
N ASN A 137 40.49 2.77 -4.12
CA ASN A 137 40.82 3.46 -5.37
C ASN A 137 41.13 4.94 -5.13
N PHE A 138 40.32 5.64 -4.32
CA PHE A 138 40.56 7.05 -4.01
C PHE A 138 41.89 7.25 -3.29
N SER A 139 42.22 6.40 -2.32
CA SER A 139 43.50 6.46 -1.62
C SER A 139 44.69 6.22 -2.55
N ALA A 140 44.55 5.27 -3.50
CA ALA A 140 45.56 4.98 -4.50
C ALA A 140 45.75 6.16 -5.45
N THR A 141 44.66 6.78 -5.94
CA THR A 141 44.71 7.98 -6.78
C THR A 141 45.34 9.16 -6.04
N GLN A 142 45.03 9.36 -4.75
CA GLN A 142 45.67 10.41 -3.96
C GLN A 142 47.17 10.20 -3.82
N SER A 143 47.60 8.97 -3.54
CA SER A 143 49.03 8.62 -3.48
C SER A 143 49.73 8.93 -4.82
N GLU A 144 49.12 8.51 -5.93
CA GLU A 144 49.65 8.77 -7.27
C GLU A 144 49.73 10.26 -7.61
N LEU A 145 48.67 11.03 -7.32
CA LEU A 145 48.68 12.48 -7.50
C LEU A 145 49.76 13.16 -6.66
N SER A 146 49.96 12.71 -5.41
CA SER A 146 51.00 13.27 -4.54
C SER A 146 52.41 13.01 -5.09
N ALA A 147 52.66 11.81 -5.61
CA ALA A 147 53.92 11.46 -6.24
C ALA A 147 54.17 12.27 -7.52
N GLN A 148 53.15 12.44 -8.36
CA GLN A 148 53.25 13.28 -9.57
C GLN A 148 53.56 14.75 -9.24
N ILE A 149 52.96 15.30 -8.17
CA ILE A 149 53.27 16.67 -7.73
C ILE A 149 54.72 16.77 -7.26
N GLU A 150 55.19 15.79 -6.48
CA GLU A 150 56.58 15.77 -6.01
C GLU A 150 57.57 15.69 -7.18
N GLU A 151 57.29 14.84 -8.18
CA GLU A 151 58.09 14.74 -9.40
C GLU A 151 58.09 16.04 -10.21
N LEU A 152 56.91 16.66 -10.42
CA LEU A 152 56.81 17.95 -11.11
C LEU A 152 57.56 19.05 -10.36
N GLN A 153 57.44 19.10 -9.02
CA GLN A 153 58.17 20.07 -8.21
C GLN A 153 59.68 19.82 -8.28
N ALA A 154 60.13 18.57 -8.29
CA ALA A 154 61.53 18.21 -8.47
C ALA A 154 62.05 18.63 -9.85
N ALA A 155 61.28 18.36 -10.91
CA ALA A 155 61.61 18.76 -12.28
C ALA A 155 61.66 20.29 -12.43
N VAL A 156 60.72 21.02 -11.80
CA VAL A 156 60.73 22.49 -11.77
C VAL A 156 61.95 23.01 -11.00
N ARG A 157 62.27 22.46 -9.83
CA ARG A 157 63.49 22.83 -9.08
C ARG A 157 64.76 22.59 -9.90
N GLN A 158 64.83 21.49 -10.64
CA GLN A 158 65.94 21.18 -11.54
C GLN A 158 65.99 22.16 -12.73
N GLY A 159 64.84 22.50 -13.31
CA GLY A 159 64.73 23.50 -14.38
C GLY A 159 65.06 24.93 -13.92
N GLU A 160 64.70 25.30 -12.69
CA GLU A 160 65.09 26.56 -12.05
C GLU A 160 66.59 26.64 -11.78
N ALA A 161 67.25 25.50 -11.55
CA ALA A 161 68.70 25.43 -11.43
C ALA A 161 69.42 25.46 -12.80
N THR A 162 68.69 25.47 -13.91
CA THR A 162 69.28 25.50 -15.25
C THR A 162 69.57 26.96 -15.66
N VAL A 163 70.79 27.17 -16.15
CA VAL A 163 71.36 28.47 -16.59
C VAL A 163 70.35 29.27 -17.44
N LEU A 164 70.13 30.54 -17.09
CA LEU A 164 69.14 31.42 -17.73
C LEU A 164 69.59 31.88 -19.12
N ASP A 165 70.87 32.18 -19.27
CA ASP A 165 71.46 32.68 -20.50
C ASP A 165 72.93 32.27 -20.60
N TRP A 166 73.36 31.95 -21.83
CA TRP A 166 74.73 31.58 -22.16
C TRP A 166 75.26 32.51 -23.24
N ASN A 167 76.24 33.33 -22.86
CA ASN A 167 76.88 34.24 -23.79
C ASN A 167 78.39 34.02 -23.78
N TRP A 168 78.98 34.04 -24.98
CA TRP A 168 80.41 33.93 -25.16
C TRP A 168 80.91 35.05 -26.05
N GLN A 169 82.03 35.65 -25.67
CA GLN A 169 82.66 36.73 -26.44
C GLN A 169 84.14 36.39 -26.68
N PRO A 170 84.63 36.45 -27.92
CA PRO A 170 86.04 36.25 -28.21
C PRO A 170 86.85 37.39 -27.58
N THR A 171 87.80 37.05 -26.71
CA THR A 171 88.64 38.02 -26.01
C THR A 171 89.92 38.37 -26.78
N GLY A 172 90.15 37.74 -27.93
CA GLY A 172 91.33 37.95 -28.76
C GLY A 172 91.14 37.61 -30.23
N ARG A 173 92.21 37.79 -31.01
CA ARG A 173 92.26 37.39 -32.43
C ARG A 173 92.46 35.88 -32.55
N VAL A 174 92.01 35.31 -33.68
CA VAL A 174 92.25 33.91 -34.04
C VAL A 174 93.76 33.66 -34.14
N VAL A 175 94.25 32.69 -33.38
CA VAL A 175 95.63 32.22 -33.42
C VAL A 175 95.65 30.98 -34.31
N HIS A 176 96.54 30.99 -35.30
CA HIS A 176 96.79 29.85 -36.20
C HIS A 176 98.16 29.27 -35.86
N ASP A 177 98.21 27.97 -35.53
CA ASP A 177 99.45 27.22 -35.27
C ASP A 177 99.46 25.91 -36.10
N LEU A 178 100.58 25.19 -36.09
CA LEU A 178 100.78 23.92 -36.81
C LEU A 178 99.75 22.83 -36.41
N ASP A 179 99.18 22.94 -35.22
CA ASP A 179 98.15 22.03 -34.68
C ASP A 179 96.71 22.49 -34.95
N GLY A 180 96.50 23.67 -35.57
CA GLY A 180 95.17 24.18 -35.94
C GLY A 180 94.92 25.64 -35.56
N SER A 181 93.64 26.04 -35.57
CA SER A 181 93.21 27.43 -35.29
C SER A 181 92.41 27.49 -33.99
N TRP A 182 92.76 28.39 -33.06
CA TRP A 182 92.05 28.56 -31.79
C TRP A 182 91.89 30.04 -31.42
N VAL A 183 90.87 30.35 -30.59
CA VAL A 183 90.55 31.71 -30.12
C VAL A 183 90.28 31.65 -28.61
N PRO A 184 90.89 32.53 -27.80
CA PRO A 184 90.49 32.67 -26.40
C PRO A 184 89.08 33.31 -26.33
N VAL A 185 88.20 32.70 -25.54
CA VAL A 185 86.81 33.13 -25.38
C VAL A 185 86.51 33.33 -23.91
N CYS A 186 85.84 34.43 -23.56
CA CYS A 186 85.23 34.61 -22.25
C CYS A 186 83.82 34.04 -22.28
N VAL A 187 83.49 33.20 -21.30
CA VAL A 187 82.18 32.58 -21.16
C VAL A 187 81.51 33.14 -19.91
N ALA A 188 80.36 33.80 -20.10
CA ALA A 188 79.53 34.29 -19.01
C ALA A 188 78.29 33.40 -18.88
N VAL A 189 78.06 32.92 -17.65
CA VAL A 189 76.93 32.04 -17.30
C VAL A 189 76.12 32.76 -16.23
N THR A 190 74.86 33.07 -16.53
CA THR A 190 73.97 33.70 -15.55
C THR A 190 73.02 32.64 -14.99
N PRO A 191 73.17 32.20 -13.74
CA PRO A 191 72.20 31.29 -13.13
C PRO A 191 70.87 32.02 -12.90
N ARG A 192 69.74 31.31 -13.02
CA ARG A 192 68.40 31.88 -12.80
C ARG A 192 68.18 32.24 -11.32
N THR A 193 68.86 31.56 -10.39
CA THR A 193 68.86 31.86 -8.96
C THR A 193 70.32 32.00 -8.48
N ALA A 194 70.70 33.20 -8.01
CA ALA A 194 72.01 33.46 -7.45
C ALA A 194 71.88 33.74 -5.94
N THR A 195 72.55 32.94 -5.12
CA THR A 195 72.67 33.16 -3.67
C THR A 195 74.11 33.55 -3.31
N ASP A 196 74.28 34.40 -2.30
CA ASP A 196 75.61 34.82 -1.84
C ASP A 196 76.46 33.60 -1.43
N GLY A 197 77.65 33.49 -2.01
CA GLY A 197 78.58 32.38 -1.77
C GLY A 197 78.49 31.20 -2.75
N MET A 198 77.65 31.28 -3.79
CA MET A 198 77.53 30.23 -4.81
C MET A 198 78.78 30.16 -5.70
N THR A 199 79.49 29.02 -5.70
CA THR A 199 80.64 28.77 -6.57
C THR A 199 80.24 27.89 -7.76
N GLY A 200 80.38 28.41 -8.99
CA GLY A 200 80.17 27.63 -10.21
C GLY A 200 81.47 26.97 -10.68
N GLN A 201 81.44 25.68 -11.00
CA GLN A 201 82.55 24.96 -11.63
C GLN A 201 82.18 24.66 -13.09
N LEU A 202 82.99 25.15 -14.03
CA LEU A 202 82.84 24.84 -15.45
C LEU A 202 83.77 23.66 -15.78
N VAL A 203 83.22 22.52 -16.19
CA VAL A 203 83.99 21.36 -16.64
C VAL A 203 83.90 21.30 -18.16
N LEU A 204 85.04 21.45 -18.83
CA LEU A 204 85.18 21.22 -20.26
C LEU A 204 85.47 19.72 -20.45
N VAL A 205 84.56 18.99 -21.11
CA VAL A 205 84.70 17.56 -21.44
C VAL A 205 85.04 17.43 -22.91
#